data_AF-A0A381U8K0-F1
#
_entry.id   AF-A0A381U8K0-F1
#
_cell.length_a   1.000
_cell.length_b   1.000
_cell.length_c   1.000
_cell.angle_alpha   90.00
_cell.angle_beta   90.00
_cell.angle_gamma   90.00
#
_symmetry.space_group_name_H-M   'P 1'
#
loop_
_entity.id
_entity.type
_entity.pdbx_description
1 polymer ?
#
loop_
_entity_poly.entity_id
_entity_poly.type
_entity_poly.pdbx_seq_one_letter_code
_entity_poly.pdbx_strand_id
1 'polypeptide(L)'
;MGKELIRENFKDWESFQEAVAERHLETPRGRRETIEGSIQDVLDFMMKNYVEWSNWSSNYKPNAHSENPHIKNMMIHNYCNGLRVEEGRKYYKLIGSNGGGTQESVKGFVVKEDEKKFRRGDMLKAAGWKAPARNFSRGNVFRKDTFEGNVRWTGIG
;
A
#
# COMPACT_ATOMS: atom_id res chain seq x y z
N MET A 1 -18.06 5.26 14.64
CA MET A 1 -18.91 4.37 13.82
C MET A 1 -18.04 3.81 12.69
N GLY A 2 -17.07 2.98 13.06
CA GLY A 2 -16.09 2.44 12.12
C GLY A 2 -16.08 0.94 12.26
N LYS A 3 -16.46 0.24 11.19
CA LYS A 3 -16.28 -1.20 10.94
C LYS A 3 -17.06 -1.55 9.67
N GLU A 4 -16.41 -1.36 8.51
CA GLU A 4 -16.49 -2.18 7.29
C GLU A 4 -15.93 -1.37 6.11
N LEU A 5 -14.60 -1.31 5.97
CA LEU A 5 -13.96 -0.66 4.82
C LEU A 5 -12.82 -1.49 4.23
N ILE A 6 -12.66 -2.76 4.66
CA ILE A 6 -11.45 -3.57 4.35
C ILE A 6 -11.78 -4.85 3.56
N ARG A 7 -13.00 -5.05 3.06
CA ARG A 7 -13.34 -6.29 2.31
C ARG A 7 -14.36 -6.09 1.21
N GLU A 8 -14.10 -5.20 0.26
CA GLU A 8 -14.85 -5.27 -1.00
C GLU A 8 -14.18 -6.32 -1.89
N ASN A 9 -14.83 -7.47 -2.02
CA ASN A 9 -14.49 -8.48 -3.03
C ASN A 9 -14.93 -7.91 -4.39
N PHE A 10 -14.00 -7.37 -5.16
CA PHE A 10 -14.26 -6.93 -6.53
C PHE A 10 -14.60 -8.15 -7.39
N LYS A 11 -15.74 -8.12 -8.08
CA LYS A 11 -16.28 -9.26 -8.84
C LYS A 11 -15.51 -9.51 -10.14
N ASP A 12 -14.87 -8.48 -10.69
CA ASP A 12 -14.12 -8.54 -11.94
C ASP A 12 -13.10 -7.39 -12.07
N TRP A 13 -12.31 -7.42 -13.14
CA TRP A 13 -11.24 -6.45 -13.40
C TRP A 13 -11.77 -5.04 -13.67
N GLU A 14 -12.91 -4.90 -14.33
CA GLU A 14 -13.51 -3.60 -14.65
C GLU A 14 -14.05 -2.93 -13.39
N SER A 15 -14.78 -3.66 -12.53
CA SER A 15 -15.22 -3.15 -11.23
C SER A 15 -14.04 -2.80 -10.31
N PHE A 16 -12.91 -3.52 -10.38
CA PHE A 16 -11.69 -3.11 -9.67
C PHE A 16 -11.09 -1.82 -10.23
N GLN A 17 -10.99 -1.67 -11.56
CA GLN A 17 -10.48 -0.44 -12.18
C GLN A 17 -11.38 0.76 -11.89
N GLU A 18 -12.70 0.55 -11.96
CA GLU A 18 -13.71 1.55 -11.64
C GLU A 18 -13.65 1.91 -10.16
N ALA A 19 -13.63 0.94 -9.24
CA ALA A 19 -13.52 1.23 -7.81
C ALA A 19 -12.19 1.90 -7.42
N VAL A 20 -11.08 1.55 -8.08
CA VAL A 20 -9.79 2.26 -7.89
C VAL A 20 -9.90 3.69 -8.43
N ALA A 21 -10.50 3.90 -9.60
CA ALA A 21 -10.72 5.22 -10.17
C ALA A 21 -11.69 6.07 -9.33
N GLU A 22 -12.77 5.47 -8.81
CA GLU A 22 -13.76 6.09 -7.92
C GLU A 22 -13.17 6.43 -6.55
N ARG A 23 -12.29 5.56 -6.00
CA ARG A 23 -11.49 5.89 -4.80
C ARG A 23 -10.65 7.14 -4.97
N HIS A 24 -10.25 7.46 -6.21
CA HIS A 24 -9.52 8.68 -6.54
C HIS A 24 -10.45 9.90 -6.78
N LEU A 25 -11.75 9.69 -6.92
CA LEU A 25 -12.77 10.72 -7.17
C LEU A 25 -13.47 11.21 -5.90
N GLU A 26 -13.47 10.44 -4.80
CA GLU A 26 -13.93 10.93 -3.50
C GLU A 26 -12.99 12.03 -2.96
N THR A 27 -13.59 13.17 -2.62
CA THR A 27 -12.93 14.46 -2.39
C THR A 27 -11.62 14.41 -1.57
N PRO A 28 -10.51 15.04 -2.04
CA PRO A 28 -9.17 14.94 -1.42
C PRO A 28 -9.04 15.54 0.00
N ARG A 29 -10.06 16.25 0.49
CA ARG A 29 -9.95 17.12 1.66
C ARG A 29 -10.26 16.37 2.96
N GLY A 30 -11.34 15.59 3.01
CA GLY A 30 -11.74 14.86 4.22
C GLY A 30 -10.88 13.62 4.54
N ARG A 31 -10.35 12.94 3.52
CA ARG A 31 -9.49 11.75 3.70
C ARG A 31 -8.17 12.07 4.39
N ARG A 32 -7.58 13.25 4.13
CA ARG A 32 -6.28 13.65 4.71
C ARG A 32 -6.36 14.22 6.12
N GLU A 33 -7.56 14.49 6.64
CA GLU A 33 -7.73 15.00 8.01
C GLU A 33 -7.32 13.95 9.06
N THR A 34 -7.44 12.67 8.72
CA THR A 34 -7.06 11.56 9.59
C THR A 34 -5.73 10.92 9.17
N ILE A 35 -5.07 10.28 10.13
CA ILE A 35 -3.85 9.52 9.84
C ILE A 35 -4.17 8.28 9.02
N GLU A 36 -5.33 7.66 9.25
CA GLU A 36 -5.81 6.49 8.53
C GLU A 36 -5.97 6.78 7.04
N GLY A 37 -6.59 7.91 6.68
CA GLY A 37 -6.74 8.27 5.28
C GLY A 37 -5.43 8.70 4.64
N SER A 38 -4.50 9.30 5.41
CA SER A 38 -3.13 9.55 4.92
C SER A 38 -2.33 8.25 4.72
N ILE A 39 -2.54 7.21 5.55
CA ILE A 39 -1.99 5.88 5.34
C ILE A 39 -2.58 5.24 4.08
N GLN A 40 -3.87 5.48 3.81
CA GLN A 40 -4.51 4.97 2.60
C GLN A 40 -3.88 5.57 1.33
N ASP A 41 -3.48 6.85 1.34
CA ASP A 41 -2.73 7.45 0.23
C ASP A 41 -1.39 6.71 -0.02
N VAL A 42 -0.74 6.18 1.02
CA VAL A 42 0.46 5.33 0.89
C VAL A 42 0.13 3.98 0.26
N LEU A 43 -0.96 3.33 0.69
CA LEU A 43 -1.41 2.06 0.09
C LEU A 43 -1.80 2.23 -1.39
N ASP A 44 -2.48 3.32 -1.72
CA ASP A 44 -2.85 3.66 -3.09
C ASP A 44 -1.62 3.88 -3.96
N PHE A 45 -0.59 4.54 -3.42
CA PHE A 45 0.70 4.65 -4.09
C PHE A 45 1.37 3.28 -4.33
N MET A 46 1.34 2.38 -3.33
CA MET A 46 1.87 1.02 -3.47
C MET A 46 1.11 0.22 -4.53
N MET A 47 -0.22 0.33 -4.60
CA MET A 47 -1.06 -0.31 -5.62
C MET A 47 -0.71 0.20 -7.02
N LYS A 48 -0.69 1.52 -7.20
CA LYS A 48 -0.31 2.16 -8.47
C LYS A 48 1.07 1.70 -8.93
N ASN A 49 2.05 1.71 -8.03
CA ASN A 49 3.42 1.29 -8.34
C ASN A 49 3.50 -0.19 -8.76
N TYR A 50 2.68 -1.07 -8.18
CA TYR A 50 2.62 -2.49 -8.57
C TYR A 50 2.00 -2.68 -9.96
N VAL A 51 0.91 -1.96 -10.26
CA VAL A 51 0.24 -1.99 -11.57
C VAL A 51 1.19 -1.51 -12.67
N GLU A 52 1.86 -0.38 -12.45
CA GLU A 52 2.87 0.17 -13.37
C GLU A 52 4.00 -0.83 -13.63
N TRP A 53 4.57 -1.40 -12.56
CA TRP A 53 5.63 -2.40 -12.67
C TRP A 53 5.17 -3.66 -13.42
N SER A 54 3.96 -4.16 -13.13
CA SER A 54 3.41 -5.36 -13.76
C SER A 54 3.21 -5.16 -15.27
N ASN A 55 2.71 -3.99 -15.67
CA ASN A 55 2.55 -3.64 -17.08
C ASN A 55 3.89 -3.43 -17.78
N TRP A 56 4.83 -2.71 -17.15
CA TRP A 56 6.16 -2.50 -17.71
C TRP A 56 6.93 -3.82 -17.91
N SER A 57 6.92 -4.69 -16.89
CA SER A 57 7.59 -5.99 -16.92
C SER A 57 7.06 -6.88 -18.05
N SER A 58 5.74 -6.88 -18.24
CA SER A 58 5.08 -7.67 -19.30
C SER A 58 5.51 -7.25 -20.71
N ASN A 59 5.77 -5.96 -20.93
CA ASN A 59 6.19 -5.40 -22.22
C ASN A 59 7.70 -5.56 -22.48
N TYR A 60 8.54 -5.52 -21.42
CA TYR A 60 10.00 -5.52 -21.55
C TYR A 60 10.59 -6.92 -21.75
N LYS A 61 10.00 -7.96 -21.14
CA LYS A 61 10.40 -9.36 -21.35
C LYS A 61 9.16 -10.23 -21.48
N PRO A 62 8.79 -10.64 -22.71
CA PRO A 62 7.74 -11.63 -22.92
C PRO A 62 8.00 -12.84 -22.03
N ASN A 63 7.09 -13.08 -21.09
CA ASN A 63 7.12 -14.21 -20.18
C ASN A 63 5.69 -14.78 -20.07
N ALA A 64 5.48 -15.82 -19.27
CA ALA A 64 4.16 -16.42 -19.08
C ALA A 64 3.05 -15.42 -18.68
N HIS A 65 3.40 -14.28 -18.07
CA HIS A 65 2.48 -13.18 -17.75
C HIS A 65 2.19 -12.25 -18.93
N SER A 66 3.11 -12.13 -19.89
CA SER A 66 2.94 -11.35 -21.12
C SER A 66 2.02 -12.05 -22.10
N GLU A 67 2.06 -13.39 -22.13
CA GLU A 67 1.26 -14.23 -23.03
C GLU A 67 -0.16 -14.48 -22.51
N ASN A 68 -0.37 -14.38 -21.18
CA ASN A 68 -1.68 -14.57 -20.56
C ASN A 68 -2.08 -13.38 -19.66
N PRO A 69 -2.86 -12.41 -20.20
CA PRO A 69 -3.36 -11.28 -19.45
C PRO A 69 -4.13 -11.65 -18.17
N HIS A 70 -4.76 -12.83 -18.13
CA HIS A 70 -5.50 -13.29 -16.95
C HIS A 70 -4.58 -13.48 -15.74
N ILE A 71 -3.39 -14.07 -15.91
CA ILE A 71 -2.46 -14.30 -14.80
C ILE A 71 -1.98 -12.96 -14.24
N LYS A 72 -1.61 -12.01 -15.11
CA LYS A 72 -1.21 -10.66 -14.69
C LYS A 72 -2.33 -9.97 -13.90
N ASN A 73 -3.55 -9.99 -14.42
CA ASN A 73 -4.70 -9.34 -13.77
C ASN A 73 -5.01 -10.00 -12.42
N MET A 74 -4.95 -11.33 -12.33
CA MET A 74 -5.09 -12.06 -11.07
C MET A 74 -4.00 -11.65 -10.07
N MET A 75 -2.75 -11.48 -10.52
CA MET A 75 -1.67 -11.06 -9.63
C MET A 75 -1.83 -9.64 -9.11
N ILE A 76 -2.29 -8.72 -9.96
CA ILE A 76 -2.64 -7.34 -9.57
C ILE A 76 -3.77 -7.37 -8.54
N HIS A 77 -4.84 -8.11 -8.84
CA HIS A 77 -5.98 -8.26 -7.95
C HIS A 77 -5.56 -8.80 -6.57
N ASN A 78 -4.80 -9.89 -6.54
CA ASN A 78 -4.34 -10.52 -5.30
C ASN A 78 -3.44 -9.61 -4.46
N TYR A 79 -2.56 -8.85 -5.12
CA TYR A 79 -1.69 -7.90 -4.44
C TYR A 79 -2.50 -6.75 -3.83
N CYS A 80 -3.36 -6.10 -4.63
CA CYS A 80 -4.13 -4.94 -4.20
C CYS A 80 -5.09 -5.29 -3.06
N ASN A 81 -5.77 -6.44 -3.14
CA ASN A 81 -6.67 -6.90 -2.08
C ASN A 81 -5.94 -7.44 -0.84
N GLY A 82 -4.68 -7.83 -0.97
CA GLY A 82 -3.88 -8.29 0.16
C GLY A 82 -3.31 -7.17 1.03
N LEU A 83 -3.32 -5.92 0.54
CA LEU A 83 -2.83 -4.77 1.29
C LEU A 83 -3.80 -4.40 2.42
N ARG A 84 -3.29 -4.33 3.65
CA ARG A 84 -4.06 -3.97 4.83
C ARG A 84 -3.24 -3.24 5.88
N VAL A 85 -3.94 -2.58 6.79
CA VAL A 85 -3.36 -1.94 7.98
C VAL A 85 -3.81 -2.68 9.23
N GLU A 86 -2.85 -3.01 10.09
CA GLU A 86 -3.11 -3.48 11.45
C GLU A 86 -2.69 -2.41 12.45
N GLU A 87 -3.61 -1.98 13.30
CA GLU A 87 -3.32 -1.01 14.35
C GLU A 87 -2.64 -1.69 15.54
N GLY A 88 -1.45 -1.20 15.90
CA GLY A 88 -0.74 -1.57 17.11
C GLY A 88 -0.71 -0.45 18.15
N ARG A 89 0.00 -0.69 19.25
CA ARG A 89 0.12 0.30 20.34
C ARG A 89 0.87 1.57 19.90
N LYS A 90 1.99 1.41 19.20
CA LYS A 90 2.87 2.53 18.78
C LYS A 90 2.84 2.81 17.27
N TYR A 91 2.41 1.84 16.48
CA TYR A 91 2.52 1.88 15.04
C TYR A 91 1.24 1.37 14.39
N TYR A 92 0.91 1.94 13.24
CA TYR A 92 0.15 1.23 12.22
C TYR A 92 1.12 0.36 11.42
N LYS A 93 0.80 -0.93 11.28
CA LYS A 93 1.61 -1.90 10.52
C LYS A 93 0.94 -2.14 9.18
N LEU A 94 1.69 -1.93 8.10
CA LEU A 94 1.22 -2.15 6.74
C LEU A 94 1.64 -3.56 6.33
N ILE A 95 0.68 -4.40 5.93
CA ILE A 95 0.92 -5.77 5.47
C ILE A 95 0.40 -5.89 4.04
N GLY A 96 1.06 -6.70 3.23
CA GLY A 96 0.58 -7.06 1.91
C GLY A 96 0.98 -8.47 1.49
N SER A 97 0.16 -9.07 0.64
CA SER A 97 0.49 -10.31 -0.05
C SER A 97 1.52 -10.06 -1.17
N ASN A 98 2.09 -11.14 -1.70
CA ASN A 98 2.69 -11.12 -3.03
C ASN A 98 1.61 -11.24 -4.12
N GLY A 99 1.97 -11.07 -5.40
CA GLY A 99 1.03 -11.26 -6.50
C GLY A 99 0.40 -12.66 -6.56
N GLY A 100 1.07 -13.69 -6.05
CA GLY A 100 0.51 -15.03 -5.95
C GLY A 100 -0.57 -15.20 -4.88
N GLY A 101 -0.72 -14.24 -3.95
CA GLY A 101 -1.65 -14.35 -2.82
C GLY A 101 -1.24 -15.38 -1.75
N THR A 102 -0.09 -16.03 -1.89
CA THR A 102 0.32 -17.17 -1.05
C THR A 102 1.24 -16.80 0.11
N GLN A 103 1.86 -15.61 0.06
CA GLN A 103 2.82 -15.17 1.06
C GLN A 103 2.53 -13.75 1.49
N GLU A 104 2.63 -13.48 2.79
CA GLU A 104 2.46 -12.16 3.37
C GLU A 104 3.80 -11.57 3.81
N SER A 105 3.89 -10.24 3.73
CA SER A 105 5.06 -9.49 4.16
C SER A 105 4.64 -8.16 4.76
N VAL A 106 5.43 -7.66 5.71
CA VAL A 106 5.25 -6.31 6.24
C VAL A 106 5.83 -5.31 5.24
N LYS A 107 5.00 -4.39 4.78
CA LYS A 107 5.37 -3.31 3.86
C LYS A 107 5.97 -2.12 4.60
N GLY A 108 5.71 -1.97 5.89
CA GLY A 108 6.36 -0.99 6.74
C GLY A 108 5.49 -0.60 7.92
N PHE A 109 5.87 0.47 8.59
CA PHE A 109 5.18 0.96 9.79
C PHE A 109 4.99 2.47 9.72
N VAL A 110 3.91 2.97 10.33
CA VAL A 110 3.63 4.41 10.48
C VAL A 110 3.49 4.73 11.96
N VAL A 111 4.20 5.76 12.41
CA VAL A 111 4.24 6.22 13.80
C VAL A 111 2.90 6.84 14.21
N LYS A 112 2.30 6.36 15.30
CA LYS A 112 0.99 6.84 15.79
C LYS A 112 1.06 8.21 16.46
N GLU A 113 2.09 8.41 17.26
CA GLU A 113 2.28 9.57 18.12
C GLU A 113 3.77 9.91 18.19
N ASP A 114 4.08 11.16 18.51
CA ASP A 114 5.46 11.62 18.64
C ASP A 114 6.24 10.74 19.65
N GLU A 115 7.39 10.23 19.22
CA GLU A 115 8.22 9.35 20.04
C GLU A 115 9.70 9.66 19.80
N LYS A 116 10.35 10.26 20.80
CA LYS A 116 11.77 10.62 20.76
C LYS A 116 12.08 11.49 19.52
N LYS A 117 12.80 10.91 18.55
CA LYS A 117 13.18 11.55 17.28
C LYS A 117 12.15 11.38 16.16
N PHE A 118 11.14 10.54 16.35
CA PHE A 118 10.09 10.32 15.37
C PHE A 118 8.86 11.18 15.68
N ARG A 119 8.14 11.56 14.63
CA ARG A 119 6.90 12.32 14.70
C ARG A 119 5.73 11.47 14.21
N ARG A 120 4.53 11.82 14.66
CA ARG A 120 3.28 11.23 14.17
C ARG A 120 3.26 11.25 12.64
N GLY A 121 2.93 10.11 12.05
CA GLY A 121 2.89 9.92 10.60
C GLY A 121 4.23 9.57 9.95
N ASP A 122 5.35 9.55 10.68
CA ASP A 122 6.62 9.11 10.12
C ASP A 122 6.52 7.65 9.65
N MET A 123 6.97 7.39 8.42
CA MET A 123 7.03 6.03 7.90
C MET A 123 8.39 5.41 8.19
N LEU A 124 8.38 4.14 8.55
CA LEU A 124 9.56 3.39 8.90
C LEU A 124 9.60 2.08 8.10
N LYS A 125 10.80 1.76 7.62
CA LYS A 125 11.10 0.48 6.97
C LYS A 125 10.87 -0.67 7.94
N ALA A 126 10.35 -1.79 7.47
CA ALA A 126 10.26 -3.00 8.28
C ALA A 126 11.65 -3.59 8.57
N ALA A 127 11.94 -3.90 9.83
CA ALA A 127 13.12 -4.71 10.22
C ALA A 127 12.72 -6.17 10.47
N GLY A 128 11.43 -6.42 10.67
CA GLY A 128 10.83 -7.75 10.80
C GLY A 128 9.31 -7.62 10.96
N TRP A 129 8.65 -8.73 11.25
CA TRP A 129 7.18 -8.77 11.35
C TRP A 129 6.62 -7.86 12.45
N LYS A 130 7.31 -7.79 13.59
CA LYS A 130 6.83 -7.13 14.81
C LYS A 130 7.30 -5.68 14.96
N ALA A 131 8.35 -5.25 14.24
CA ALA A 131 8.98 -3.96 14.50
C ALA A 131 9.65 -3.31 13.28
N PRO A 132 9.68 -1.97 13.24
CA PRO A 132 10.42 -1.21 12.23
C PRO A 132 11.92 -1.10 12.52
N ALA A 133 12.68 -0.78 11.49
CA ALA A 133 14.01 -0.21 11.62
C ALA A 133 13.90 1.22 12.17
N ARG A 134 14.64 1.52 13.25
CA ARG A 134 14.55 2.79 13.99
C ARG A 134 15.73 3.74 13.71
N ASN A 135 16.35 3.64 12.54
CA ASN A 135 17.50 4.47 12.17
C ASN A 135 17.08 5.90 11.75
N PHE A 136 16.15 6.04 10.80
CA PHE A 136 15.62 7.33 10.32
C PHE A 136 14.20 7.14 9.74
N SER A 137 13.43 8.23 9.54
CA SER A 137 12.14 8.17 8.86
C SER A 137 12.32 8.10 7.34
N ARG A 138 11.38 7.47 6.64
CA ARG A 138 11.33 7.35 5.17
C ARG A 138 10.34 8.34 4.56
N GLY A 139 10.23 9.51 5.19
CA GLY A 139 9.16 10.48 4.94
C GLY A 139 8.04 10.39 5.96
N ASN A 140 6.97 11.15 5.69
CA ASN A 140 5.81 11.27 6.58
C ASN A 140 4.52 11.21 5.75
N VAL A 141 3.50 10.48 6.22
CA VAL A 141 2.25 10.24 5.49
C VAL A 141 1.46 11.51 5.18
N PHE A 142 1.62 12.57 5.98
CA PHE A 142 0.96 13.86 5.74
C PHE A 142 1.68 14.71 4.68
N ARG A 143 2.87 14.27 4.24
CA ARG A 143 3.75 15.00 3.33
C ARG A 143 4.07 14.13 2.12
N LYS A 144 3.19 14.18 1.12
CA LYS A 144 3.29 13.37 -0.09
C LYS A 144 4.65 13.50 -0.80
N ASP A 145 5.16 14.73 -0.87
CA ASP A 145 6.49 15.07 -1.40
C ASP A 145 7.64 14.28 -0.75
N THR A 146 7.48 13.83 0.49
CA THR A 146 8.53 13.13 1.24
C THR A 146 8.51 11.61 1.06
N PHE A 147 7.43 11.03 0.54
CA PHE A 147 7.28 9.56 0.52
C PHE A 147 7.31 8.92 -0.86
N GLU A 148 6.97 9.64 -1.92
CA GLU A 148 6.94 9.07 -3.28
C GLU A 148 8.32 8.47 -3.68
N GLY A 149 9.42 9.01 -3.16
CA GLY A 149 10.77 8.46 -3.34
C GLY A 149 11.09 7.19 -2.53
N ASN A 150 10.39 6.96 -1.41
CA ASN A 150 10.72 5.92 -0.42
C ASN A 150 9.68 4.79 -0.33
N VAL A 151 8.55 4.91 -1.04
CA VAL A 151 7.49 3.90 -1.07
C VAL A 151 7.52 3.16 -2.40
N ARG A 152 7.50 1.83 -2.35
CA ARG A 152 7.33 0.95 -3.52
C ARG A 152 6.33 -0.15 -3.17
N TRP A 153 5.89 -0.93 -4.17
CA TRP A 153 5.05 -2.10 -3.94
C TRP A 153 5.71 -3.16 -3.03
N THR A 154 7.05 -3.18 -2.97
CA THR A 154 7.81 -4.03 -2.06
C THR A 154 7.78 -3.54 -0.60
N GLY A 155 7.42 -2.28 -0.37
CA GLY A 155 7.33 -1.65 0.94
C GLY A 155 8.01 -0.27 1.03
N ILE A 156 8.06 0.24 2.25
CA ILE A 156 8.77 1.45 2.68
C ILE A 156 10.25 1.10 2.84
N GLY A 157 11.12 1.76 2.07
CA GLY A 157 12.53 1.36 1.88
C GLY A 157 13.50 2.51 2.08
#